data_AF-A0A7S3M0P9-F1
#
_entry.id   AF-A0A7S3M0P9-F1
#
_cell.length_a   1.000
_cell.length_b   1.000
_cell.length_c   1.000
_cell.angle_alpha   90.00
_cell.angle_beta   90.00
_cell.angle_gamma   90.00
#
_symmetry.space_group_name_H-M   'P 1'
#
loop_
_entity.id
_entity.type
_entity.pdbx_description
1 polymer ?
#
loop_
_entity_poly.entity_id
_entity_poly.type
_entity_poly.pdbx_seq_one_letter_code
_entity_poly.pdbx_strand_id
1 'polypeptide(L)'
;NIVCPNKQVDPLESFHEGHLLESETYIGGHVECLEAGVFRADIPAKFNLVPSALQQLIHNIDRDLTFTLEVEHGLQRSDAVNYDEVRQQIVSKLEMLRDSPHREESPIIYHLDVGAMYPNIILTNRLQPSAMVSTSDCASCVYNKAENQCKRPMTWTWRGDFSPTSFSEYQSVKRQLEYERINTPNGNNNNSYNKNNTAAGVGGGNLNVRTFSELSEREQTALIRTRLKAYSSRVYRKTKVTSVEQRPDTVCMRE
;
A
#
# COMPACT_ATOMS: atom_id res chain seq x y z
N ASN A 1 10.60 29.74 -3.98
CA ASN A 1 9.22 30.18 -4.29
C ASN A 1 8.62 29.11 -5.19
N ILE A 2 7.86 28.16 -4.63
CA ILE A 2 7.37 26.97 -5.34
C ILE A 2 5.90 27.22 -5.72
N VAL A 3 5.55 27.03 -6.98
CA VAL A 3 4.16 27.17 -7.46
C VAL A 3 3.38 25.91 -7.07
N CYS A 4 2.24 26.09 -6.40
CA CYS A 4 1.37 24.97 -6.06
C CYS A 4 0.71 24.39 -7.31
N PRO A 5 0.79 23.06 -7.54
CA PRO A 5 0.08 22.43 -8.64
C PRO A 5 -1.44 22.48 -8.43
N ASN A 6 -2.19 22.35 -9.51
CA ASN A 6 -3.63 22.15 -9.45
C ASN A 6 -3.97 20.82 -8.74
N LYS A 7 -5.20 20.71 -8.24
CA LYS A 7 -5.68 19.45 -7.65
C LYS A 7 -5.69 18.34 -8.71
N GLN A 8 -5.23 17.16 -8.31
CA GLN A 8 -5.30 15.95 -9.12
C GLN A 8 -6.77 15.63 -9.46
N VAL A 9 -7.01 15.27 -10.72
CA VAL A 9 -8.32 14.79 -11.20
C VAL A 9 -8.10 13.40 -11.75
N ASP A 10 -8.77 12.41 -11.16
CA ASP A 10 -8.62 11.02 -11.59
C ASP A 10 -9.27 10.82 -12.97
N PRO A 11 -8.63 10.03 -13.85
CA PRO A 11 -9.25 9.62 -15.10
C PRO A 11 -10.52 8.81 -14.82
N LEU A 12 -11.57 9.06 -15.60
CA LEU A 12 -12.85 8.34 -15.45
C LEU A 12 -12.71 6.87 -15.87
N GLU A 13 -11.91 6.62 -16.90
CA GLU A 13 -11.64 5.29 -17.44
C GLU A 13 -10.12 5.11 -17.61
N SER A 14 -9.60 4.04 -16.99
CA SER A 14 -8.21 3.61 -17.16
C SER A 14 -8.21 2.15 -17.57
N PHE A 15 -7.20 1.74 -18.34
CA PHE A 15 -7.05 0.36 -18.80
C PHE A 15 -5.69 -0.18 -18.42
N HIS A 16 -5.65 -1.46 -18.08
CA HIS A 16 -4.41 -2.22 -17.85
C HIS A 16 -4.48 -3.49 -18.69
N GLU A 17 -3.48 -3.71 -19.55
CA GLU A 17 -3.43 -4.87 -20.47
C GLU A 17 -4.72 -5.08 -21.31
N GLY A 18 -5.41 -3.99 -21.66
CA GLY A 18 -6.67 -4.05 -22.42
C GLY A 18 -7.91 -4.37 -21.58
N HIS A 19 -7.78 -4.44 -20.26
CA HIS A 19 -8.88 -4.62 -19.32
C HIS A 19 -9.23 -3.30 -18.63
N LEU A 20 -10.52 -3.03 -18.43
CA LEU A 20 -10.97 -1.82 -17.72
C LEU A 20 -10.62 -1.93 -16.23
N LEU A 21 -9.84 -0.97 -15.72
CA LEU A 21 -9.53 -0.87 -14.29
C LEU A 21 -10.77 -0.42 -13.50
N GLU A 22 -11.13 -1.20 -12.48
CA GLU A 22 -12.14 -0.81 -11.49
C GLU A 22 -11.51 0.07 -10.40
N SER A 23 -10.33 -0.34 -9.94
CA SER A 23 -9.53 0.41 -8.97
C SER A 23 -8.06 0.01 -9.08
N GLU A 24 -7.17 0.96 -8.83
CA GLU A 24 -5.76 0.71 -8.66
C GLU A 24 -5.26 1.27 -7.34
N THR A 25 -4.29 0.59 -6.75
CA THR A 25 -3.67 0.94 -5.47
C THR A 25 -2.28 0.32 -5.36
N TYR A 26 -1.68 0.40 -4.19
CA TYR A 26 -0.44 -0.29 -3.85
C TYR A 26 -0.68 -1.30 -2.73
N ILE A 27 0.24 -2.26 -2.59
CA ILE A 27 0.25 -3.14 -1.41
C ILE A 27 0.76 -2.34 -0.21
N GLY A 28 -0.12 -2.12 0.76
CA GLY A 28 0.16 -1.36 1.98
C GLY A 28 0.82 -2.20 3.07
N GLY A 29 0.43 -1.95 4.32
CA GLY A 29 0.97 -2.67 5.48
C GLY A 29 0.75 -4.17 5.41
N HIS A 30 1.76 -4.92 5.85
CA HIS A 30 1.71 -6.37 5.98
C HIS A 30 1.11 -6.74 7.34
N VAL A 31 0.17 -7.69 7.36
CA VAL A 31 -0.47 -8.17 8.59
C VAL A 31 -0.46 -9.68 8.57
N GLU A 32 0.11 -10.28 9.61
CA GLU A 32 0.14 -11.72 9.80
C GLU A 32 -0.33 -12.08 11.21
N CYS A 33 -1.06 -13.19 11.32
CA CYS A 33 -1.37 -13.83 12.58
C CYS A 33 -0.59 -15.14 12.61
N LEU A 34 0.54 -15.15 13.33
CA LEU A 34 1.43 -16.32 13.40
C LEU A 34 0.89 -17.38 14.36
N GLU A 35 0.43 -16.95 15.54
CA GLU A 35 -0.09 -17.83 16.59
C GLU A 35 -1.32 -17.20 17.26
N ALA A 36 -2.25 -18.06 17.68
CA ALA A 36 -3.43 -17.67 18.44
C ALA A 36 -3.51 -18.52 19.73
N GLY A 37 -3.85 -17.88 20.84
CA GLY A 37 -3.91 -18.55 22.15
C GLY A 37 -3.86 -17.55 23.30
N VAL A 38 -3.80 -18.08 24.52
CA VAL A 38 -3.61 -17.28 25.74
C VAL A 38 -2.14 -17.38 26.15
N PHE A 39 -1.40 -16.29 25.96
CA PHE A 39 -0.02 -16.16 26.42
C PHE A 39 0.02 -15.29 27.67
N ARG A 40 0.62 -15.79 28.75
CA ARG A 40 0.77 -15.08 30.02
C ARG A 40 2.16 -15.30 30.59
N ALA A 41 2.66 -14.31 31.32
CA ALA A 41 3.98 -14.38 31.93
C ALA A 41 4.12 -15.51 32.96
N ASP A 42 3.02 -15.98 33.56
CA ASP A 42 3.01 -17.05 34.57
C ASP A 42 2.75 -18.45 34.00
N ILE A 43 2.54 -18.59 32.69
CA ILE A 43 2.30 -19.87 32.03
C ILE A 43 3.54 -20.22 31.20
N PRO A 44 4.26 -21.32 31.50
CA PRO A 44 5.40 -21.74 30.70
C PRO A 44 5.05 -21.94 29.22
N ALA A 45 5.96 -21.49 28.36
CA ALA A 45 5.88 -21.69 26.92
C ALA A 45 7.10 -22.48 26.43
N LYS A 46 6.92 -23.22 25.34
CA LYS A 46 8.00 -23.97 24.70
C LYS A 46 8.70 -23.09 23.68
N PHE A 47 10.03 -22.98 23.80
CA PHE A 47 10.87 -22.22 22.90
C PHE A 47 11.78 -23.16 22.13
N ASN A 48 11.72 -23.06 20.80
CA ASN A 48 12.62 -23.74 19.88
C ASN A 48 13.50 -22.68 19.21
N LEU A 49 14.63 -22.37 19.83
CA LEU A 49 15.53 -21.32 19.38
C LEU A 49 16.40 -21.82 18.22
N VAL A 50 16.81 -20.89 17.35
CA VAL A 50 17.73 -21.18 16.23
C VAL A 50 19.16 -20.84 16.67
N PRO A 51 20.04 -21.84 16.92
CA PRO A 51 21.39 -21.58 17.46
C PRO A 51 22.24 -20.70 16.56
N SER A 52 22.09 -20.82 15.24
CA SER A 52 22.82 -19.98 14.28
C SER A 52 22.43 -18.51 14.36
N ALA A 53 21.16 -18.19 14.67
CA ALA A 53 20.71 -16.81 14.86
C ALA A 53 21.30 -16.21 16.13
N LEU A 54 21.32 -16.97 17.24
CA LEU A 54 21.96 -16.55 18.48
C LEU A 54 23.47 -16.34 18.29
N GLN A 55 24.12 -17.22 17.53
CA GLN A 55 25.53 -17.06 17.18
C GLN A 55 25.78 -15.79 16.36
N GLN A 56 24.87 -15.40 15.45
CA GLN A 56 24.98 -14.13 14.72
C GLN A 56 24.85 -12.92 15.66
N LEU A 57 23.94 -12.95 16.65
CA LEU A 57 23.84 -11.90 17.67
C LEU A 57 25.13 -11.77 18.47
N ILE A 58 25.74 -12.90 18.88
CA ILE A 58 27.03 -12.90 19.59
C ILE A 58 28.14 -12.27 18.73
N HIS A 59 28.24 -12.62 17.44
CA HIS A 59 29.26 -12.04 16.56
C HIS A 59 29.07 -10.53 16.35
N ASN A 60 27.83 -10.05 16.37
CA ASN A 60 27.50 -8.64 16.14
C ASN A 60 27.45 -7.80 17.43
N ILE A 61 27.67 -8.40 18.60
CA ILE A 61 27.42 -7.73 19.89
C ILE A 61 28.15 -6.40 20.02
N ASP A 62 29.41 -6.35 19.58
CA ASP A 62 30.21 -5.12 19.67
C ASP A 62 29.71 -4.04 18.73
N ARG A 63 29.20 -4.40 17.54
CA ARG A 63 28.57 -3.47 16.62
C ARG A 63 27.29 -2.88 17.22
N ASP A 64 26.44 -3.75 17.77
CA ASP A 64 25.11 -3.37 18.27
C ASP A 64 25.22 -2.51 19.54
N LEU A 65 26.10 -2.87 20.48
CA LEU A 65 26.34 -2.05 21.68
C LEU A 65 26.99 -0.71 21.34
N THR A 66 27.90 -0.67 20.36
CA THR A 66 28.50 0.58 19.89
C THR A 66 27.44 1.47 19.24
N PHE A 67 26.53 0.90 18.43
CA PHE A 67 25.42 1.65 17.83
C PHE A 67 24.50 2.25 18.90
N THR A 68 24.12 1.48 19.93
CA THR A 68 23.31 1.99 21.04
C THR A 68 23.97 3.15 21.76
N LEU A 69 25.27 3.05 22.07
CA LEU A 69 25.99 4.12 22.74
C LEU A 69 26.12 5.37 21.84
N GLU A 70 26.66 5.21 20.64
CA GLU A 70 27.08 6.33 19.80
C GLU A 70 25.92 6.95 19.01
N VAL A 71 24.96 6.15 18.54
CA VAL A 71 23.86 6.62 17.68
C VAL A 71 22.59 6.89 18.48
N GLU A 72 22.19 5.96 19.36
CA GLU A 72 20.93 6.11 20.11
C GLU A 72 21.08 7.07 21.30
N HIS A 73 22.23 7.03 21.98
CA HIS A 73 22.49 7.84 23.18
C HIS A 73 23.48 8.99 22.98
N GLY A 74 24.20 9.05 21.85
CA GLY A 74 25.19 10.10 21.57
C GLY A 74 26.41 10.09 22.50
N LEU A 75 26.73 8.94 23.11
CA LEU A 75 27.86 8.72 24.01
C LEU A 75 28.99 8.01 23.27
N GLN A 76 30.25 8.36 23.55
CA GLN A 76 31.36 7.58 23.00
C GLN A 76 31.53 6.27 23.76
N ARG A 77 31.79 5.18 23.02
CA ARG A 77 32.08 3.88 23.64
C ARG A 77 33.23 3.95 24.65
N SER A 78 34.22 4.80 24.42
CA SER A 78 35.35 5.01 25.33
C SER A 78 34.96 5.49 26.72
N ASP A 79 33.81 6.16 26.83
CA ASP A 79 33.36 6.78 28.07
C ASP A 79 32.60 5.77 28.95
N ALA A 80 32.27 4.60 28.40
CA ALA A 80 31.55 3.54 29.10
C ALA A 80 32.49 2.70 29.97
N VAL A 81 32.42 2.92 31.29
CA VAL A 81 33.27 2.23 32.29
C VAL A 81 32.94 0.74 32.42
N ASN A 82 31.68 0.36 32.23
CA ASN A 82 31.18 -1.01 32.41
C ASN A 82 30.89 -1.75 31.09
N TYR A 83 31.47 -1.29 29.98
CA TYR A 83 31.21 -1.87 28.66
C TYR A 83 31.50 -3.37 28.60
N ASP A 84 32.71 -3.78 28.99
CA ASP A 84 33.14 -5.17 28.91
C ASP A 84 32.33 -6.08 29.84
N GLU A 85 31.92 -5.55 30.99
CA GLU A 85 31.07 -6.27 31.94
C GLU A 85 29.68 -6.56 31.34
N VAL A 86 29.00 -5.53 30.83
CA VAL A 86 27.66 -5.66 30.23
C VAL A 86 27.71 -6.55 28.98
N ARG A 87 28.73 -6.35 28.13
CA ARG A 87 28.99 -7.20 26.97
C ARG A 87 29.11 -8.67 27.37
N GLN A 88 29.93 -8.98 28.37
CA GLN A 88 30.13 -10.36 28.81
C GLN A 88 28.85 -10.96 29.42
N GLN A 89 28.07 -10.19 30.16
CA GLN A 89 26.78 -10.63 30.70
C GLN A 89 25.79 -11.01 29.59
N ILE A 90 25.71 -10.21 28.52
CA ILE A 90 24.83 -10.48 27.38
C ILE A 90 25.31 -11.72 26.61
N VAL A 91 26.61 -11.79 26.29
CA VAL A 91 27.20 -12.94 25.58
C VAL A 91 26.97 -14.23 26.36
N SER A 92 27.23 -14.23 27.67
CA SER A 92 27.02 -15.41 28.51
C SER A 92 25.58 -15.93 28.48
N LYS A 93 24.59 -15.02 28.50
CA LYS A 93 23.17 -15.39 28.37
C LYS A 93 22.84 -15.94 26.98
N LEU A 94 23.38 -15.33 25.92
CA LEU A 94 23.18 -15.80 24.54
C LEU A 94 23.82 -17.17 24.30
N GLU A 95 25.01 -17.43 24.86
CA GLU A 95 25.68 -18.73 24.79
C GLU A 95 24.85 -19.82 25.46
N MET A 96 24.30 -19.54 26.66
CA MET A 96 23.38 -20.46 27.33
C MET A 96 22.14 -20.80 26.48
N LEU A 97 21.54 -19.79 25.83
CA LEU A 97 20.39 -20.01 24.94
C LEU A 97 20.78 -20.77 23.67
N ARG A 98 21.99 -20.54 23.15
CA ARG A 98 22.51 -21.22 21.95
C ARG A 98 22.79 -22.70 22.22
N ASP A 99 23.40 -22.99 23.36
CA ASP A 99 23.86 -24.34 23.73
C ASP A 99 22.71 -25.20 24.28
N SER A 100 21.62 -24.56 24.75
CA SER A 100 20.38 -25.21 25.16
C SER A 100 19.16 -24.57 24.47
N PRO A 101 18.95 -24.83 23.16
CA PRO A 101 17.97 -24.10 22.35
C PRO A 101 16.53 -24.57 22.50
N HIS A 102 16.29 -25.76 23.05
CA HIS A 102 14.95 -26.29 23.34
C HIS A 102 14.65 -26.09 24.81
N ARG A 103 13.72 -25.20 25.12
CA ARG A 103 13.47 -24.74 26.50
C ARG A 103 11.98 -24.67 26.80
N GLU A 104 11.63 -24.83 28.07
CA GLU A 104 10.28 -24.60 28.58
C GLU A 104 10.38 -23.68 29.80
N GLU A 105 9.94 -22.43 29.63
CA GLU A 105 10.10 -21.38 30.63
C GLU A 105 9.00 -20.32 30.51
N SER A 106 8.83 -19.51 31.55
CA SER A 106 7.84 -18.42 31.57
C SER A 106 8.22 -17.30 30.58
N PRO A 107 7.32 -16.91 29.66
CA PRO A 107 7.64 -15.93 28.62
C PRO A 107 7.66 -14.49 29.15
N ILE A 108 8.39 -13.62 28.44
CA ILE A 108 8.27 -12.17 28.58
C ILE A 108 7.60 -11.64 27.32
N ILE A 109 6.46 -10.96 27.50
CA ILE A 109 5.63 -10.47 26.40
C ILE A 109 6.08 -9.05 26.05
N TYR A 110 6.70 -8.88 24.89
CA TYR A 110 7.16 -7.59 24.37
C TYR A 110 6.33 -7.14 23.17
N HIS A 111 6.09 -5.83 23.08
CA HIS A 111 5.58 -5.16 21.88
C HIS A 111 6.67 -4.24 21.35
N LEU A 112 7.15 -4.52 20.15
CA LEU A 112 8.14 -3.70 19.45
C LEU A 112 7.42 -2.92 18.36
N ASP A 113 7.55 -1.60 18.39
CA ASP A 113 6.98 -0.70 17.39
C ASP A 113 8.04 0.30 16.92
N VAL A 114 7.94 0.71 15.66
CA VAL A 114 8.85 1.69 15.07
C VAL A 114 8.21 3.06 15.22
N GLY A 115 8.83 3.90 16.06
CA GLY A 115 8.40 5.29 16.23
C GLY A 115 8.35 6.03 14.88
N ALA A 116 7.21 6.63 14.56
CA ALA A 116 6.98 7.41 13.34
C ALA A 116 7.51 6.72 12.06
N MET A 117 7.19 5.45 11.86
CA MET A 117 7.71 4.61 10.76
C MET A 117 7.67 5.29 9.38
N TYR A 118 6.48 5.68 8.88
CA TYR A 118 6.37 6.28 7.54
C TYR A 118 7.06 7.64 7.40
N PRO A 119 6.91 8.61 8.34
CA PRO A 119 7.70 9.83 8.31
C PRO A 119 9.21 9.58 8.25
N ASN A 120 9.74 8.64 9.03
CA ASN A 120 11.17 8.32 9.03
C ASN A 120 11.62 7.69 7.71
N ILE A 121 10.80 6.81 7.12
CA ILE A 121 11.05 6.25 5.78
C ILE A 121 11.07 7.35 4.72
N ILE A 122 10.10 8.27 4.77
CA ILE A 122 9.99 9.42 3.86
C ILE A 122 11.24 10.28 3.93
N LEU A 123 11.69 10.66 5.12
CA LEU A 123 12.86 11.51 5.32
C LEU A 123 14.16 10.80 4.89
N THR A 124 14.34 9.55 5.28
CA THR A 124 15.53 8.74 4.95
C THR A 124 15.69 8.53 3.45
N ASN A 125 14.56 8.37 2.75
CA ASN A 125 14.55 8.13 1.30
C ASN A 125 14.27 9.39 0.48
N ARG A 126 14.08 10.55 1.13
CA ARG A 126 13.69 11.83 0.51
C ARG A 126 12.47 11.69 -0.42
N LEU A 127 11.48 10.91 0.02
CA LEU A 127 10.27 10.65 -0.77
C LEU A 127 9.38 11.90 -0.78
N GLN A 128 9.16 12.45 -1.97
CA GLN A 128 8.18 13.50 -2.20
C GLN A 128 7.64 13.36 -3.62
N PRO A 129 6.38 13.76 -3.89
CA PRO A 129 5.78 13.63 -5.21
C PRO A 129 6.61 14.24 -6.34
N SER A 130 7.23 15.41 -6.12
CA SER A 130 8.07 16.07 -7.12
C SER A 130 9.41 15.35 -7.39
N ALA A 131 9.89 14.53 -6.46
CA ALA A 131 11.16 13.80 -6.63
C ALA A 131 10.98 12.50 -7.42
N MET A 132 9.75 12.07 -7.69
CA MET A 132 9.46 10.90 -8.53
C MET A 132 9.59 11.31 -9.99
N VAL A 133 10.73 10.96 -10.61
CA VAL A 133 11.08 11.44 -11.96
C VAL A 133 11.00 10.32 -12.98
N SER A 134 10.43 10.62 -14.14
CA SER A 134 10.46 9.71 -15.29
C SER A 134 11.84 9.73 -15.98
N THR A 135 12.05 8.77 -16.88
CA THR A 135 13.27 8.74 -17.71
C THR A 135 13.41 9.99 -18.58
N SER A 136 12.30 10.54 -19.09
CA SER A 136 12.29 11.79 -19.87
C SER A 136 12.61 13.02 -19.04
N ASP A 137 12.05 13.12 -17.82
CA ASP A 137 12.34 14.24 -16.91
C ASP A 137 13.81 14.24 -16.53
N CYS A 138 14.32 13.05 -16.17
CA CYS A 138 15.71 12.90 -15.82
C CYS A 138 16.65 13.12 -17.01
N ALA A 139 16.28 12.70 -18.22
CA ALA A 139 17.05 12.94 -19.44
C ALA A 139 17.28 14.44 -19.71
N SER A 140 16.28 15.26 -19.38
CA SER A 140 16.31 16.72 -19.57
C SER A 140 17.06 17.47 -18.47
N CYS A 141 17.43 16.78 -17.39
CA CYS A 141 18.08 17.39 -16.24
C CYS A 141 19.57 17.66 -16.48
N VAL A 142 20.03 18.87 -16.15
CA VAL A 142 21.45 19.27 -16.24
C VAL A 142 22.37 18.38 -15.39
N TYR A 143 21.81 17.76 -14.34
CA TYR A 143 22.52 16.87 -13.42
C TYR A 143 22.47 15.40 -13.82
N ASN A 144 21.94 15.05 -14.99
CA ASN A 144 21.91 13.68 -15.50
C ASN A 144 23.29 13.21 -15.99
N LYS A 145 24.25 13.14 -15.06
CA LYS A 145 25.61 12.64 -15.23
C LYS A 145 25.89 11.61 -14.15
N ALA A 146 26.65 10.57 -14.50
CA ALA A 146 26.98 9.48 -13.57
C ALA A 146 27.66 9.99 -12.28
N GLU A 147 28.45 11.06 -12.39
CA GLU A 147 29.16 11.72 -11.28
C GLU A 147 28.23 12.25 -10.18
N ASN A 148 26.99 12.65 -10.52
CA ASN A 148 26.09 13.28 -9.57
C ASN A 148 25.40 12.29 -8.61
N GLN A 149 25.41 10.98 -8.93
CA GLN A 149 24.86 9.88 -8.10
C GLN A 149 23.49 10.19 -7.44
N CYS A 150 22.63 10.94 -8.14
CA CYS A 150 21.40 11.48 -7.56
C CYS A 150 20.16 10.61 -7.83
N LYS A 151 20.31 9.48 -8.53
CA LYS A 151 19.21 8.57 -8.86
C LYS A 151 19.16 7.46 -7.81
N ARG A 152 18.09 7.40 -7.03
CA ARG A 152 17.82 6.29 -6.12
C ARG A 152 16.72 5.40 -6.70
N PRO A 153 17.06 4.23 -7.28
CA PRO A 153 16.05 3.29 -7.75
C PRO A 153 15.37 2.65 -6.54
N MET A 154 14.03 2.62 -6.56
CA MET A 154 13.21 1.96 -5.55
C MET A 154 12.11 1.17 -6.25
N THR A 155 11.67 0.09 -5.62
CA THR A 155 10.54 -0.69 -6.13
C THR A 155 9.36 -0.57 -5.20
N TRP A 156 8.17 -0.53 -5.78
CA TRP A 156 6.90 -0.64 -5.07
C TRP A 156 6.03 -1.67 -5.73
N THR A 157 5.00 -2.12 -5.02
CA THR A 157 4.11 -3.17 -5.52
C THR A 157 2.76 -2.53 -5.84
N TRP A 158 2.48 -2.43 -7.13
CA TRP A 158 1.18 -1.99 -7.65
C TRP A 158 0.17 -3.14 -7.55
N ARG A 159 -1.08 -2.78 -7.27
CA ARG A 159 -2.23 -3.68 -7.26
C ARG A 159 -3.36 -3.07 -8.07
N GLY A 160 -3.75 -3.74 -9.14
CA GLY A 160 -4.93 -3.38 -9.93
C GLY A 160 -6.02 -4.41 -9.81
N ASP A 161 -7.25 -3.96 -9.55
CA ASP A 161 -8.45 -4.76 -9.74
C ASP A 161 -9.10 -4.32 -11.06
N PHE A 162 -9.17 -5.22 -12.04
CA PHE A 162 -9.75 -4.96 -13.36
C PHE A 162 -10.85 -5.94 -13.73
N SER A 163 -11.73 -5.52 -14.64
CA SER A 163 -12.76 -6.40 -15.21
C SER A 163 -12.10 -7.51 -16.02
N PRO A 164 -12.59 -8.77 -15.95
CA PRO A 164 -12.06 -9.85 -16.79
C PRO A 164 -12.34 -9.66 -18.28
N THR A 165 -13.16 -8.68 -18.66
CA THR A 165 -13.52 -8.40 -20.05
C THR A 165 -12.38 -7.76 -20.81
N SER A 166 -12.18 -8.21 -22.03
CA SER A 166 -11.27 -7.62 -23.00
C SER A 166 -11.79 -6.29 -23.54
N PHE A 167 -10.89 -5.51 -24.15
CA PHE A 167 -11.24 -4.22 -24.73
C PHE A 167 -12.32 -4.31 -25.81
N SER A 168 -12.38 -5.39 -26.59
CA SER A 168 -13.40 -5.59 -27.62
C SER A 168 -14.80 -5.81 -27.03
N GLU A 169 -14.89 -6.52 -25.91
CA GLU A 169 -16.13 -6.71 -25.15
C GLU A 169 -16.58 -5.41 -24.48
N TYR A 170 -15.63 -4.64 -23.91
CA TYR A 170 -15.88 -3.28 -23.43
C TYR A 170 -16.52 -2.42 -24.53
N GLN A 171 -15.91 -2.39 -25.73
CA GLN A 171 -16.45 -1.63 -26.85
C GLN A 171 -17.82 -2.12 -27.31
N SER A 172 -18.06 -3.44 -27.29
CA SER A 172 -19.36 -4.01 -27.64
C SER A 172 -20.44 -3.58 -26.65
N VAL A 173 -20.14 -3.56 -25.35
CA VAL A 173 -21.06 -3.09 -24.31
C VAL A 173 -21.31 -1.59 -24.47
N LYS A 174 -20.28 -0.79 -24.73
CA LYS A 174 -20.42 0.65 -24.99
C LYS A 174 -21.34 0.93 -26.18
N ARG A 175 -21.13 0.25 -27.31
CA ARG A 175 -22.03 0.37 -28.48
C ARG A 175 -23.46 -0.04 -28.18
N GLN A 176 -23.68 -1.10 -27.40
CA GLN A 176 -25.04 -1.48 -27.00
C GLN A 176 -25.72 -0.36 -26.20
N LEU A 177 -25.01 0.24 -25.24
CA LEU A 177 -25.52 1.35 -24.45
C LEU A 177 -25.81 2.59 -25.30
N GLU A 178 -25.03 2.86 -26.35
CA GLU A 178 -25.26 3.98 -27.27
C GLU A 178 -26.61 3.91 -28.00
N TYR A 179 -27.10 2.70 -28.31
CA TYR A 179 -28.41 2.50 -28.95
C TYR A 179 -29.57 2.36 -27.95
N GLU A 180 -29.29 2.22 -26.65
CA GLU A 180 -30.31 2.07 -25.63
C GLU A 180 -30.90 3.42 -25.21
N ARG A 181 -32.21 3.42 -24.94
CA ARG A 181 -32.91 4.56 -24.34
C ARG A 181 -32.87 4.43 -22.82
N ILE A 182 -32.23 5.39 -22.15
CA ILE A 182 -31.96 5.33 -20.71
C ILE A 182 -33.00 6.17 -19.98
N ASN A 183 -33.82 5.51 -19.17
CA ASN A 183 -34.79 6.19 -18.33
C ASN A 183 -34.08 6.78 -17.11
N THR A 184 -33.96 8.10 -17.07
CA THR A 184 -33.37 8.81 -15.92
C THR A 184 -34.48 9.37 -15.02
N PRO A 185 -34.34 9.28 -13.69
CA PRO A 185 -35.21 10.01 -12.77
C PRO A 185 -35.12 11.51 -13.08
N ASN A 186 -36.26 12.19 -13.16
CA ASN A 186 -36.31 13.58 -13.59
C ASN A 186 -35.44 14.47 -12.67
N GLY A 187 -34.49 15.18 -13.27
CA GLY A 187 -33.56 16.07 -12.58
C GLY A 187 -34.27 17.33 -12.12
N ASN A 188 -34.72 17.35 -10.87
CA ASN A 188 -34.81 18.55 -10.05
C ASN A 188 -34.88 18.10 -8.58
N ASN A 189 -33.71 17.87 -7.98
CA ASN A 189 -33.47 18.01 -6.54
C ASN A 189 -31.96 17.99 -6.29
N ASN A 190 -31.31 19.09 -6.68
CA ASN A 190 -30.14 19.56 -5.94
C ASN A 190 -30.64 20.00 -4.56
N ASN A 191 -30.81 19.06 -3.62
CA ASN A 191 -30.65 19.30 -2.19
C ASN A 191 -30.62 17.98 -1.44
N SER A 192 -29.55 17.84 -0.67
CA SER A 192 -29.33 16.80 0.33
C SER A 192 -30.39 16.88 1.45
N TYR A 193 -30.55 15.77 2.18
CA TYR A 193 -31.33 15.60 3.41
C TYR A 193 -32.87 15.61 3.31
N ASN A 194 -33.47 14.42 3.16
CA ASN A 194 -34.39 13.92 4.19
C ASN A 194 -34.68 12.43 4.02
N LYS A 195 -34.14 11.64 4.95
CA LYS A 195 -34.58 10.28 5.25
C LYS A 195 -35.79 10.45 6.16
N ASN A 196 -37.00 10.25 5.63
CA ASN A 196 -38.25 9.89 6.31
C ASN A 196 -39.45 10.25 5.41
N ASN A 197 -40.08 9.27 4.77
CA ASN A 197 -41.47 8.93 5.07
C ASN A 197 -42.00 7.80 4.19
N THR A 198 -42.77 6.98 4.88
CA THR A 198 -43.56 5.84 4.43
C THR A 198 -44.74 6.23 3.56
N ALA A 199 -45.09 5.29 2.67
CA ALA A 199 -46.44 4.92 2.23
C ALA A 199 -47.20 5.81 1.23
N ALA A 200 -47.55 5.15 0.12
CA ALA A 200 -48.77 5.27 -0.68
C ALA A 200 -48.98 6.56 -1.50
N GLY A 201 -48.78 6.45 -2.81
CA GLY A 201 -49.27 7.40 -3.80
C GLY A 201 -48.93 6.98 -5.23
N VAL A 202 -49.90 6.41 -5.94
CA VAL A 202 -49.83 6.14 -7.38
C VAL A 202 -49.77 7.48 -8.12
N GLY A 203 -48.61 7.82 -8.71
CA GLY A 203 -48.43 9.06 -9.45
C GLY A 203 -47.21 8.98 -10.36
N GLY A 204 -47.43 9.01 -11.68
CA GLY A 204 -46.41 8.85 -12.71
C GLY A 204 -45.30 9.89 -12.60
N GLY A 205 -44.13 9.46 -12.13
CA GLY A 205 -42.91 10.24 -12.29
C GLY A 205 -42.58 10.32 -13.78
N ASN A 206 -42.58 11.53 -14.35
CA ASN A 206 -42.13 11.77 -15.72
C ASN A 206 -40.68 11.26 -15.87
N LEU A 207 -40.53 10.06 -16.43
CA LEU A 207 -39.24 9.49 -16.79
C LEU A 207 -38.72 10.27 -17.99
N ASN A 208 -37.61 10.99 -17.83
CA ASN A 208 -36.95 11.62 -18.95
C ASN A 208 -36.07 10.58 -19.64
N VAL A 209 -36.41 10.27 -20.89
CA VAL A 209 -35.71 9.29 -21.71
C VAL A 209 -34.53 9.98 -22.37
N ARG A 210 -33.33 9.70 -21.88
CA ARG A 210 -32.08 10.26 -22.42
C ARG A 210 -31.33 9.22 -23.23
N THR A 211 -30.55 9.69 -24.21
CA THR A 211 -29.58 8.85 -24.92
C THR A 211 -28.27 8.76 -24.14
N PHE A 212 -27.44 7.75 -24.40
CA PHE A 212 -26.14 7.61 -23.74
C PHE A 212 -25.24 8.85 -23.93
N SER A 213 -25.32 9.48 -25.09
CA SER A 213 -24.54 10.70 -25.40
C SER A 213 -24.98 11.94 -24.62
N GLU A 214 -26.22 11.96 -24.11
CA GLU A 214 -26.75 13.06 -23.30
C GLU A 214 -26.37 12.96 -21.82
N LEU A 215 -25.79 11.83 -21.40
CA LEU A 215 -25.30 11.64 -20.05
C LEU A 215 -23.94 12.30 -19.86
N SER A 216 -23.65 12.75 -18.63
CA SER A 216 -22.30 13.19 -18.28
C SER A 216 -21.31 12.01 -18.38
N GLU A 217 -20.03 12.29 -18.63
CA GLU A 217 -19.01 11.24 -18.74
C GLU A 217 -18.96 10.34 -17.48
N ARG A 218 -19.25 10.90 -16.30
CA ARG A 218 -19.35 10.15 -15.04
C ARG A 218 -20.52 9.16 -15.05
N GLU A 219 -21.70 9.60 -15.51
CA GLU A 219 -22.88 8.75 -15.62
C GLU A 219 -22.69 7.66 -16.70
N GLN A 220 -22.10 8.04 -17.84
CA GLN A 220 -21.73 7.10 -18.91
C GLN A 220 -20.81 5.99 -18.38
N THR A 221 -19.73 6.38 -17.69
CA THR A 221 -18.77 5.44 -17.10
C THR A 221 -19.40 4.54 -16.05
N ALA A 222 -20.26 5.08 -15.19
CA ALA A 222 -20.97 4.31 -14.17
C ALA A 222 -21.91 3.26 -14.79
N LEU A 223 -22.59 3.62 -15.88
CA LEU A 223 -23.46 2.71 -16.60
C LEU A 223 -22.67 1.60 -17.31
N ILE A 224 -21.57 1.96 -17.98
CA ILE A 224 -20.65 0.98 -18.60
C ILE A 224 -20.15 0.00 -17.55
N ARG A 225 -19.63 0.48 -16.41
CA ARG A 225 -19.15 -0.38 -15.31
C ARG A 225 -20.23 -1.32 -14.80
N THR A 226 -21.46 -0.82 -14.62
CA THR A 226 -22.59 -1.65 -14.18
C THR A 226 -22.91 -2.75 -15.17
N ARG A 227 -22.95 -2.42 -16.47
CA ARG A 227 -23.26 -3.39 -17.53
C ARG A 227 -22.14 -4.41 -17.71
N LEU A 228 -20.88 -3.98 -17.67
CA LEU A 228 -19.72 -4.87 -17.74
C LEU A 228 -19.64 -5.80 -16.54
N LYS A 229 -19.98 -5.34 -15.34
CA LYS A 229 -20.04 -6.21 -14.16
C LYS A 229 -21.08 -7.32 -14.31
N ALA A 230 -22.27 -6.99 -14.80
CA ALA A 230 -23.32 -7.98 -15.08
C ALA A 230 -22.89 -8.98 -16.18
N TYR A 231 -22.28 -8.48 -17.25
CA TYR A 231 -21.72 -9.31 -18.32
C TYR A 231 -20.62 -10.24 -17.80
N SER A 232 -19.68 -9.71 -17.01
CA SER A 232 -18.56 -10.44 -16.41
C SER A 232 -19.04 -11.58 -15.52
N SER A 233 -20.02 -11.31 -14.64
CA SER A 233 -20.64 -12.35 -13.81
C SER A 233 -21.27 -13.47 -14.63
N ARG A 234 -21.89 -13.15 -15.78
CA ARG A 234 -22.58 -14.14 -16.62
C ARG A 234 -21.62 -14.98 -17.45
N VAL A 235 -20.62 -14.35 -18.08
CA VAL A 235 -19.69 -15.02 -19.02
C VAL A 235 -18.49 -15.62 -18.30
N TYR A 236 -17.86 -14.86 -17.40
CA TYR A 236 -16.61 -15.25 -16.74
C TYR A 236 -16.82 -15.84 -15.33
N ARG A 237 -18.05 -15.79 -14.78
CA ARG A 237 -18.39 -16.20 -13.40
C ARG A 237 -17.55 -15.49 -12.32
N LYS A 238 -16.95 -14.35 -12.68
CA LYS A 238 -16.17 -13.46 -11.81
C LYS A 238 -16.38 -12.02 -12.27
N THR A 239 -16.38 -11.08 -11.34
CA THR A 239 -16.54 -9.65 -11.66
C THR A 239 -15.22 -8.93 -11.80
N LYS A 240 -14.19 -9.38 -11.08
CA LYS A 240 -12.88 -8.74 -11.02
C LYS A 240 -11.75 -9.75 -11.05
N VAL A 241 -10.60 -9.30 -11.54
CA VAL A 241 -9.31 -9.98 -11.51
C VAL A 241 -8.31 -9.02 -10.87
N THR A 242 -7.55 -9.52 -9.90
CA THR A 242 -6.51 -8.73 -9.22
C THR A 242 -5.15 -9.12 -9.82
N SER A 243 -4.38 -8.12 -10.27
CA SER A 243 -2.95 -8.27 -10.59
C SER A 243 -2.12 -7.55 -9.55
N VAL A 244 -0.95 -8.11 -9.25
CA VAL A 244 0.06 -7.56 -8.36
C VAL A 244 1.38 -7.54 -9.10
N GLU A 245 1.93 -6.35 -9.29
CA GLU A 245 3.13 -6.13 -10.12
C GLU A 245 4.15 -5.31 -9.34
N GLN A 246 5.40 -5.77 -9.33
CA GLN A 246 6.51 -4.98 -8.83
C GLN A 246 6.91 -3.95 -9.89
N ARG A 247 6.83 -2.66 -9.54
CA ARG A 247 7.15 -1.54 -10.41
C ARG A 247 8.40 -0.83 -9.90
N PRO A 248 9.41 -0.59 -10.76
CA PRO A 248 10.55 0.23 -10.42
C PRO A 248 10.23 1.72 -10.65
N ASP A 249 10.70 2.57 -9.75
CA ASP A 249 10.69 4.01 -9.90
C ASP A 249 12.03 4.61 -9.46
N THR A 250 12.27 5.86 -9.86
CA THR A 250 13.49 6.59 -9.50
C THR A 250 13.16 7.82 -8.69
N VAL A 251 13.75 7.91 -7.50
CA VAL A 251 13.71 9.10 -6.65
C VAL A 251 14.92 9.98 -6.96
N CYS A 252 14.68 11.24 -7.31
CA CYS A 252 15.70 12.26 -7.49
C CYS A 252 16.15 12.79 -6.12
N MET A 253 17.41 12.53 -5.75
CA MET A 253 18.01 12.98 -4.49
C MET A 253 18.44 14.47 -4.52
N ARG A 254 18.09 15.20 -5.58
CA ARG A 254 18.47 16.61 -5.83
C ARG A 254 17.29 17.53 -6.15
N GLU A 255 16.07 17.00 -6.13
CA GLU A 255 14.84 17.81 -6.20
C GLU A 255 14.74 18.75 -5.00
#